data_AF-S4PP12-F1
#
_entry.id   AF-S4PP12-F1
#
_cell.length_a   1.000
_cell.length_b   1.000
_cell.length_c   1.000
_cell.angle_alpha   90.00
_cell.angle_beta   90.00
_cell.angle_gamma   90.00
#
_symmetry.space_group_name_H-M   'P 1'
#
loop_
_entity.id
_entity.type
_entity.pdbx_description
1 polymer ?
#
loop_
_entity_poly.entity_id
_entity_poly.type
_entity_poly.pdbx_seq_one_letter_code
_entity_poly.pdbx_strand_id
1 'polypeptide(L)'
;MIDHRKMLMDDYRLSPELMQNCANDILSLCRGIATGDKTIHCLMDHARPRKRKDKRISLPCQRSLEILVQEADPGEDWRVDPVLRKACKPVVDTACREVNGGNGRVMSCL
;
A
#
# COMPACT_ATOMS: atom_id res chain seq x y z
N MET A 1 9.76 8.92 11.44
CA MET A 1 8.90 10.08 11.10
C MET A 1 7.78 9.59 10.19
N ILE A 2 6.52 9.90 10.49
CA ILE A 2 5.35 9.42 9.73
C ILE A 2 5.31 9.95 8.29
N ASP A 3 5.84 11.15 8.06
CA ASP A 3 5.87 11.78 6.74
C ASP A 3 6.70 10.98 5.73
N HIS A 4 7.82 10.41 6.16
CA HIS A 4 8.64 9.56 5.29
C HIS A 4 7.89 8.30 4.86
N ARG A 5 7.25 7.61 5.81
CA ARG A 5 6.43 6.42 5.53
C ARG A 5 5.29 6.74 4.57
N LYS A 6 4.66 7.89 4.73
CA LYS A 6 3.60 8.37 3.84
C LYS A 6 4.13 8.66 2.44
N MET A 7 5.29 9.30 2.31
CA MET A 7 5.92 9.54 1.01
C MET A 7 6.21 8.22 0.28
N LEU A 8 6.70 7.18 0.98
CA LEU A 8 6.93 5.86 0.38
C LEU A 8 5.65 5.23 -0.18
N MET A 9 4.52 5.39 0.52
CA MET A 9 3.21 4.88 0.07
C MET A 9 2.52 5.75 -0.98
N ASP A 10 2.94 7.01 -1.14
CA ASP A 10 2.39 7.93 -2.13
C ASP A 10 3.17 7.87 -3.45
N ASP A 11 4.49 7.66 -3.37
CA ASP A 11 5.39 7.56 -4.53
C ASP A 11 6.33 6.36 -4.41
N TYR A 12 5.96 5.27 -5.10
CA TYR A 12 6.77 4.05 -5.20
C TYR A 12 8.15 4.28 -5.82
N ARG A 13 8.36 5.40 -6.53
CA ARG A 13 9.63 5.74 -7.17
C ARG A 13 10.73 6.06 -6.15
N LEU A 14 10.34 6.29 -4.90
CA LEU A 14 11.26 6.48 -3.78
C LEU A 14 11.92 5.17 -3.31
N SER A 15 11.44 4.01 -3.78
CA SER A 15 12.11 2.71 -3.59
C SER A 15 12.75 2.25 -4.92
N PRO A 16 14.08 2.40 -5.07
CA PRO A 16 14.80 1.94 -6.25
C PRO A 16 14.63 0.45 -6.52
N GLU A 17 14.61 -0.37 -5.46
CA GLU A 17 14.44 -1.81 -5.54
C GLU A 17 13.06 -2.17 -6.11
N LEU A 18 12.01 -1.49 -5.64
CA LEU A 18 10.66 -1.69 -6.16
C LEU A 18 10.56 -1.22 -7.61
N MET A 19 11.11 -0.05 -7.96
CA MET A 19 11.13 0.40 -9.35
C MET A 19 11.81 -0.59 -10.27
N GLN A 20 12.98 -1.10 -9.88
CA GLN A 20 13.75 -2.03 -10.70
C GLN A 20 13.03 -3.37 -10.84
N ASN A 21 12.58 -3.94 -9.72
CA ASN A 21 12.03 -5.29 -9.71
C ASN A 21 10.59 -5.37 -10.22
N CYS A 22 9.82 -4.27 -10.13
CA CYS A 22 8.43 -4.21 -10.57
C CYS A 22 8.23 -3.50 -11.91
N ALA A 23 9.26 -2.99 -12.59
CA ALA A 23 9.10 -2.22 -13.84
C ALA A 23 8.20 -2.92 -14.88
N ASN A 24 8.47 -4.20 -15.16
CA ASN A 24 7.70 -4.99 -16.12
C ASN A 24 6.28 -5.30 -15.63
N ASP A 25 6.13 -5.58 -14.33
CA ASP A 25 4.84 -5.87 -13.72
C ASP A 25 3.95 -4.62 -13.73
N ILE A 26 4.50 -3.44 -13.44
CA ILE A 26 3.80 -2.16 -13.53
C ILE A 26 3.34 -1.90 -14.97
N LEU A 27 4.22 -2.09 -15.96
CA LEU A 27 3.89 -1.86 -17.37
C LEU A 27 2.86 -2.85 -17.92
N SER A 28 2.83 -4.09 -17.43
CA SER A 28 1.98 -5.15 -17.97
C SER A 28 0.67 -5.36 -17.22
N LEU A 29 0.63 -5.07 -15.91
CA LEU A 29 -0.52 -5.31 -15.03
C LEU A 29 -1.17 -4.02 -14.54
N CYS A 30 -0.37 -2.98 -14.29
CA CYS A 30 -0.81 -1.73 -13.64
C CYS A 30 -0.73 -0.51 -14.57
N ARG A 31 -0.77 -0.73 -15.88
CA ARG A 31 -0.59 0.34 -16.88
C ARG A 31 -1.73 1.36 -16.82
N GLY A 32 -1.40 2.64 -16.91
CA GLY A 32 -2.39 3.73 -16.97
C GLY A 32 -2.93 4.16 -15.61
N ILE A 33 -2.39 3.63 -14.51
CA ILE A 33 -2.68 4.12 -13.17
C ILE A 33 -1.90 5.43 -12.95
N ALA A 34 -2.62 6.52 -12.71
CA ALA A 34 -2.08 7.88 -12.73
C ALA A 34 -1.28 8.28 -11.48
N THR A 35 -1.42 7.57 -10.36
CA THR A 35 -0.87 7.96 -9.05
C THR A 35 -0.08 6.81 -8.41
N GLY A 36 0.98 7.16 -7.66
CA GLY A 36 1.91 6.17 -7.08
C GLY A 36 1.24 5.28 -6.02
N ASP A 37 0.41 5.86 -5.16
CA ASP A 37 -0.45 5.16 -4.20
C ASP A 37 -1.29 4.05 -4.84
N LYS A 38 -1.95 4.34 -5.95
CA LYS A 38 -2.78 3.35 -6.67
C LYS A 38 -1.95 2.29 -7.37
N THR A 39 -0.73 2.62 -7.79
CA THR A 39 0.18 1.65 -8.41
C THR A 39 0.61 0.61 -7.38
N ILE A 40 0.93 1.03 -6.16
CA ILE A 40 1.27 0.12 -5.04
C ILE A 40 0.10 -0.82 -4.75
N HIS A 41 -1.12 -0.28 -4.63
CA HIS A 41 -2.32 -1.11 -4.40
C HIS A 41 -2.61 -2.08 -5.54
N CYS A 42 -2.38 -1.68 -6.79
CA CYS A 42 -2.49 -2.59 -7.93
C CYS A 42 -1.50 -3.77 -7.82
N LEU A 43 -0.24 -3.48 -7.48
CA LEU A 43 0.77 -4.53 -7.27
C LEU A 43 0.36 -5.46 -6.10
N MET A 44 -0.16 -4.91 -5.01
CA MET A 44 -0.66 -5.70 -3.87
C MET A 44 -1.80 -6.64 -4.28
N ASP A 45 -2.71 -6.19 -5.14
CA ASP A 45 -3.80 -7.03 -5.64
C ASP A 45 -3.31 -8.19 -6.52
N HIS A 46 -2.27 -7.96 -7.32
CA HIS A 46 -1.62 -8.99 -8.13
C HIS A 46 -0.64 -9.88 -7.33
N ALA A 47 -0.27 -9.49 -6.11
CA ALA A 47 0.50 -10.30 -5.17
C ALA A 47 -0.36 -11.37 -4.48
N ARG A 48 -1.65 -11.10 -4.25
CA ARG A 48 -2.56 -11.97 -3.47
C ARG A 48 -2.70 -13.37 -4.10
N PRO A 49 -2.48 -14.46 -3.34
CA PRO A 49 -2.54 -15.83 -3.86
C PRO A 49 -3.95 -16.31 -4.22
N ARG A 50 -5.02 -15.60 -3.80
CA ARG A 50 -6.41 -16.03 -3.99
C ARG A 50 -7.01 -15.70 -5.36
N LYS A 51 -6.38 -14.82 -6.16
CA LYS A 51 -6.83 -14.52 -7.53
C LYS A 51 -6.26 -15.55 -8.52
N ARG A 52 -6.82 -16.77 -8.54
CA ARG A 52 -6.37 -17.86 -9.44
C ARG A 52 -6.51 -17.57 -10.94
N LYS A 53 -7.28 -16.54 -11.33
CA LYS A 53 -7.55 -16.20 -12.74
C LYS A 53 -6.73 -15.01 -13.27
N ASP A 54 -6.06 -14.24 -12.40
CA ASP A 54 -5.30 -13.06 -12.82
C ASP A 54 -3.79 -13.37 -12.88
N LYS A 55 -3.09 -12.71 -13.78
CA LYS A 55 -1.62 -12.74 -13.82
C LYS A 55 -1.08 -12.21 -12.50
N ARG A 56 -0.08 -12.89 -11.92
CA ARG A 56 0.60 -12.46 -10.70
C ARG A 56 1.83 -11.64 -11.05
N ILE A 57 2.21 -10.75 -10.14
CA ILE A 57 3.53 -10.11 -10.20
C ILE A 57 4.65 -11.13 -10.09
N SER A 58 5.82 -10.77 -10.58
CA SER A 58 7.03 -11.57 -10.43
C SER A 58 7.45 -11.72 -8.97
N LEU A 59 8.16 -12.81 -8.64
CA LEU A 59 8.65 -13.05 -7.28
C LEU A 59 9.63 -11.94 -6.80
N PRO A 60 10.53 -11.38 -7.63
CA PRO A 60 11.34 -10.23 -7.24
C PRO A 60 10.49 -9.00 -6.90
N CYS A 61 9.49 -8.68 -7.72
CA CYS A 61 8.58 -7.57 -7.45
C CYS A 61 7.80 -7.79 -6.13
N GLN A 62 7.29 -9.01 -5.91
CA GLN A 62 6.58 -9.34 -4.68
C GLN A 62 7.43 -9.09 -3.44
N ARG A 63 8.71 -9.50 -3.43
CA ARG A 63 9.60 -9.26 -2.29
C ARG A 63 9.86 -7.78 -2.06
N SER A 64 10.13 -7.01 -3.11
CA SER A 64 10.34 -5.56 -2.99
C SER A 64 9.09 -4.83 -2.51
N LEU A 65 7.92 -5.27 -2.96
CA LEU A 65 6.64 -4.76 -2.48
C LEU A 65 6.42 -5.07 -0.99
N GLU A 66 6.71 -6.31 -0.56
CA GLU A 66 6.63 -6.71 0.85
C GLU A 66 7.55 -5.86 1.74
N ILE A 67 8.78 -5.59 1.28
CA ILE A 67 9.73 -4.71 2.00
C ILE A 67 9.18 -3.28 2.12
N LEU A 68 8.68 -2.69 1.03
CA LEU A 68 8.11 -1.35 1.05
C LEU A 68 6.90 -1.25 2.00
N VAL A 69 6.00 -2.23 1.95
CA VAL A 69 4.82 -2.27 2.83
C VAL A 69 5.24 -2.46 4.30
N GLN A 70 6.28 -3.25 4.56
CA GLN A 70 6.81 -3.45 5.91
C GLN A 70 7.48 -2.16 6.44
N GLU A 71 8.20 -1.42 5.60
CA GLU A 71 8.84 -0.16 5.98
C GLU A 71 7.82 0.96 6.22
N ALA A 72 6.80 1.04 5.35
CA ALA A 72 5.71 1.98 5.52
C ALA A 72 4.80 1.63 6.70
N ASP A 73 4.66 0.35 7.03
CA ASP A 73 3.82 -0.18 8.12
C ASP A 73 2.44 0.49 8.22
N PRO A 74 1.59 0.43 7.18
CA PRO A 74 0.25 1.03 7.23
C PRO A 74 -0.68 0.36 8.25
N GLY A 75 -0.30 -0.80 8.80
CA GLY A 75 -1.04 -1.48 9.87
C GLY A 75 -0.86 -0.81 11.23
N GLU A 76 0.31 -0.23 11.50
CA GLU A 76 0.54 0.59 12.70
C GLU A 76 -0.19 1.93 12.63
N ASP A 77 -0.26 2.55 11.44
CA ASP A 77 -1.02 3.77 11.22
C ASP A 77 -1.63 3.85 9.83
N TRP A 78 -2.94 3.63 9.76
CA TRP A 78 -3.75 3.70 8.53
C TRP A 78 -3.62 5.03 7.76
N ARG A 79 -3.19 6.11 8.42
CA ARG A 79 -3.01 7.43 7.79
C ARG A 79 -1.82 7.49 6.83
N VAL A 80 -0.89 6.53 6.96
CA VAL A 80 0.29 6.41 6.11
C VAL A 80 -0.09 6.08 4.66
N ASP A 81 -1.10 5.23 4.47
CA ASP A 81 -1.55 4.80 3.16
C ASP A 81 -2.71 5.70 2.68
N PRO A 82 -2.55 6.47 1.59
CA PRO A 82 -3.59 7.37 1.10
C PRO A 82 -4.89 6.65 0.70
N VAL A 83 -4.80 5.42 0.17
CA VAL A 83 -5.95 4.63 -0.28
C VAL A 83 -6.72 4.09 0.94
N LEU A 84 -6.02 3.51 1.91
CA LEU A 84 -6.65 3.10 3.18
C LEU A 84 -7.24 4.32 3.90
N ARG A 85 -6.51 5.44 3.92
CA ARG A 85 -7.00 6.67 4.53
C ARG A 85 -8.30 7.16 3.90
N LYS A 86 -8.43 7.07 2.59
CA LYS A 86 -9.67 7.45 1.91
C LYS A 86 -10.81 6.46 2.20
N ALA A 87 -10.51 5.16 2.19
CA ALA A 87 -11.53 4.11 2.35
C ALA A 87 -12.05 4.00 3.79
N CYS A 88 -11.16 4.08 4.77
CA CYS A 88 -11.46 3.83 6.18
C CYS A 88 -11.96 5.07 6.91
N LYS A 89 -11.71 6.29 6.40
CA LYS A 89 -12.07 7.55 7.08
C LYS A 89 -13.53 7.61 7.56
N PRO A 90 -14.56 7.22 6.77
CA PRO A 90 -15.95 7.25 7.25
C PRO A 90 -16.20 6.35 8.47
N VAL A 91 -15.55 5.18 8.51
CA VAL A 91 -15.64 4.24 9.65
C VAL A 91 -14.93 4.82 10.86
N VAL A 92 -13.71 5.34 10.68
CA VAL A 92 -12.93 5.97 11.76
C VAL A 92 -13.69 7.16 12.36
N ASP A 93 -14.27 8.04 11.53
CA ASP A 93 -15.01 9.22 11.98
C ASP A 93 -16.30 8.86 12.76
N THR A 94 -16.79 7.62 12.63
CA THR A 94 -18.03 7.15 13.29
C THR A 94 -17.73 6.25 14.50
N ALA A 95 -16.84 5.27 14.34
CA ALA A 95 -16.57 4.21 15.30
C ALA A 95 -15.31 4.43 16.15
N CYS A 96 -14.37 5.28 15.71
CA CYS A 96 -13.12 5.55 16.40
C CYS A 96 -12.97 7.00 16.89
N ARG A 97 -14.05 7.75 17.12
CA ARG A 97 -13.97 9.21 17.43
C ARG A 97 -13.02 9.56 18.59
N GLU A 98 -12.90 8.67 19.57
CA GLU A 98 -12.05 8.86 20.75
C GLU A 98 -10.71 8.12 20.66
N VAL A 99 -10.47 7.38 19.57
CA VAL A 99 -9.23 6.61 19.37
C VAL A 99 -8.23 7.47 18.62
N ASN A 100 -7.17 7.87 19.32
CA ASN A 100 -6.02 8.50 18.70
C ASN A 100 -5.30 7.52 17.75
N GLY A 101 -4.81 8.04 16.61
CA GLY A 101 -4.01 7.26 15.67
C GLY A 101 -2.69 6.73 16.26
N GLY A 102 -2.03 5.84 15.52
CA GLY A 102 -0.79 5.16 15.91
C GLY A 102 -0.99 3.93 16.80
N ASN A 103 0.04 3.09 16.85
CA ASN A 103 0.09 1.79 17.55
C ASN A 103 -1.02 0.81 17.11
N GLY A 104 -1.49 0.91 15.86
CA GLY A 104 -2.52 0.03 15.30
C GLY A 104 -3.90 0.15 15.95
N ARG A 105 -4.12 1.11 16.87
CA ARG A 105 -5.36 1.19 17.65
C ARG A 105 -6.61 1.41 16.80
N VAL A 106 -6.47 2.14 15.70
CA VAL A 106 -7.58 2.40 14.78
C VAL A 106 -7.99 1.12 14.03
N MET A 107 -7.08 0.15 13.86
CA MET A 107 -7.39 -1.09 13.16
C MET A 107 -8.44 -1.94 13.88
N SER A 108 -8.67 -1.74 15.19
CA SER A 108 -9.71 -2.49 15.92
C SER A 108 -11.13 -2.01 15.63
N CYS A 109 -11.30 -0.82 15.03
CA CYS A 109 -12.62 -0.34 14.61
C CYS A 109 -12.93 -0.59 13.12
N LEU A 110 -11.97 -1.08 12.33
CA LEU A 110 -12.09 -1.28 10.88
C LEU A 110 -12.53 -2.70 10.55
#